data_AF-A0A3A0DZL8-F1
#
_entry.id   AF-A0A3A0DZL8-F1
#
_cell.length_a   1.000
_cell.length_b   1.000
_cell.length_c   1.000
_cell.angle_alpha   90.00
_cell.angle_beta   90.00
_cell.angle_gamma   90.00
#
_symmetry.space_group_name_H-M   'P 1'
#
loop_
_entity.id
_entity.type
_entity.pdbx_description
1 polymer ?
#
loop_
_entity_poly.entity_id
_entity_poly.type
_entity_poly.pdbx_seq_one_letter_code
_entity_poly.pdbx_strand_id
1 'polypeptide(L)'
;MNHSRRFRELAKLVEPNKEYSLEDAVALLKKTATAKFNETIEVAMRLGVDPRHADQVVRGTVSLPHGTGKTVRVLVLCKTVKEAEARDAGADHVGFDDFIKKINEGWFEFDVVIATPDVMGEVGKLGKVLGPRGLMPNPKSGTVTFDVGQAVKEVKAGKIEFRVDKSGILHVNIGKASFSEQQIAENARMFIETVVRLKPASSKGQYVRSITLSSTMGPGIPIDSNAMMGELKV
;
A
#
# COMPACT_ATOMS: atom_id res chain seq x y z
N MET A 1 -5.41 -27.57 -1.08
CA MET A 1 -5.40 -26.80 -2.35
C MET A 1 -4.38 -27.43 -3.28
N ASN A 2 -4.74 -27.76 -4.53
CA ASN A 2 -3.82 -28.36 -5.49
C ASN A 2 -2.95 -27.27 -6.13
N HIS A 3 -1.73 -27.11 -5.64
CA HIS A 3 -0.77 -26.14 -6.19
C HIS A 3 -0.01 -26.72 -7.40
N SER A 4 0.47 -25.83 -8.28
CA SER A 4 1.29 -26.20 -9.44
C SER A 4 2.61 -26.87 -9.00
N ARG A 5 3.21 -27.67 -9.89
CA ARG A 5 4.50 -28.32 -9.65
C ARG A 5 5.59 -27.30 -9.29
N ARG A 6 5.64 -26.19 -10.03
CA ARG A 6 6.56 -25.06 -9.77
C ARG A 6 6.41 -24.52 -8.36
N PHE A 7 5.18 -24.23 -7.93
CA PHE A 7 4.94 -23.70 -6.58
C PHE A 7 5.38 -24.69 -5.50
N ARG A 8 5.12 -26.00 -5.68
CA ARG A 8 5.54 -27.04 -4.73
C ARG A 8 7.06 -27.16 -4.62
N GLU A 9 7.80 -26.94 -5.71
CA GLU A 9 9.27 -26.94 -5.68
C GLU A 9 9.80 -25.71 -4.94
N LEU A 10 9.22 -24.53 -5.20
CA LEU A 10 9.60 -23.30 -4.49
C LEU A 10 9.25 -23.33 -3.01
N ALA A 11 8.09 -23.89 -2.65
CA ALA A 11 7.66 -24.02 -1.27
C ALA A 11 8.60 -24.89 -0.43
N LYS A 12 9.37 -25.80 -1.04
CA LYS A 12 10.39 -26.59 -0.32
C LYS A 12 11.62 -25.77 0.08
N LEU A 13 11.86 -24.64 -0.56
CA LEU A 13 12.95 -23.72 -0.20
C LEU A 13 12.64 -22.96 1.09
N VAL A 14 11.36 -22.83 1.43
CA VAL A 14 10.90 -22.20 2.67
C VAL A 14 10.72 -23.31 3.71
N GLU A 15 11.51 -23.24 4.77
CA GLU A 15 11.44 -24.21 5.85
C GLU A 15 10.15 -23.99 6.66
N PRO A 16 9.34 -25.05 6.88
CA PRO A 16 8.13 -24.93 7.67
C PRO A 16 8.49 -24.58 9.12
N ASN A 17 7.77 -23.62 9.71
CA ASN A 17 7.94 -23.10 11.08
C ASN A 17 9.26 -22.38 11.37
N LYS A 18 10.08 -22.10 10.35
CA LYS A 18 11.25 -21.24 10.52
C LYS A 18 10.87 -19.80 10.27
N GLU A 19 11.21 -18.93 11.21
CA GLU A 19 11.14 -17.49 11.02
C GLU A 19 12.50 -16.99 10.53
N TYR A 20 12.49 -16.15 9.50
CA TYR A 20 13.71 -15.62 8.87
C TYR A 20 13.98 -14.18 9.32
N SER A 21 15.23 -13.74 9.26
CA SER A 21 15.56 -12.31 9.31
C SER A 21 14.97 -11.60 8.07
N LEU A 22 14.85 -10.28 8.12
CA LEU A 22 14.35 -9.52 6.96
C LEU A 22 15.27 -9.71 5.75
N GLU A 23 16.58 -9.66 5.97
CA GLU A 23 17.60 -9.84 4.94
C GLU A 23 17.54 -11.24 4.31
N ASP A 24 17.46 -12.29 5.13
CA ASP A 24 17.34 -13.67 4.64
C ASP A 24 16.01 -13.90 3.91
N ALA A 25 14.92 -13.32 4.42
CA ALA A 25 13.61 -13.43 3.81
C ALA A 25 13.58 -12.76 2.43
N VAL A 26 14.22 -11.60 2.27
CA VAL A 26 14.32 -10.91 0.98
C VAL A 26 15.19 -11.69 -0.01
N ALA A 27 16.31 -12.26 0.44
CA ALA A 27 17.18 -13.10 -0.39
C ALA A 27 16.44 -14.37 -0.88
N LEU A 28 15.68 -15.02 0.00
CA LEU A 28 14.79 -16.13 -0.38
C LEU A 28 13.70 -15.69 -1.33
N LEU A 29 13.09 -14.52 -1.08
CA LEU A 29 12.01 -14.01 -1.90
C LEU A 29 12.45 -13.82 -3.36
N LYS A 30 13.63 -13.23 -3.59
CA LYS A 30 14.17 -13.09 -4.94
C LYS A 30 14.42 -14.43 -5.64
N LYS A 31 14.85 -15.46 -4.89
CA LYS A 31 14.99 -16.82 -5.44
C LYS A 31 13.65 -17.47 -5.78
N THR A 32 12.58 -17.11 -5.05
CA THR A 32 11.24 -17.67 -5.29
C THR A 32 10.45 -16.96 -6.39
N ALA A 33 10.79 -15.72 -6.72
CA ALA A 33 10.14 -14.92 -7.76
C ALA A 33 10.56 -15.35 -9.19
N THR A 34 10.10 -16.53 -9.61
CA THR A 34 10.51 -17.19 -10.87
C THR A 34 9.50 -17.05 -12.02
N ALA A 35 8.44 -16.24 -11.89
CA ALA A 35 7.52 -16.04 -13.02
C ALA A 35 8.20 -15.29 -14.17
N LYS A 36 7.61 -15.43 -15.36
CA LYS A 36 8.09 -14.79 -16.59
C LYS A 36 7.91 -13.26 -16.60
N PHE A 37 7.10 -12.72 -15.69
CA PHE A 37 6.84 -11.28 -15.57
C PHE A 37 7.43 -10.76 -14.26
N ASN A 38 7.61 -9.45 -14.17
CA ASN A 38 8.13 -8.79 -12.99
C ASN A 38 7.09 -8.82 -11.84
N GLU A 39 7.21 -9.83 -10.98
CA GLU A 39 6.32 -10.09 -9.85
C GLU A 39 6.31 -8.91 -8.86
N THR A 40 5.15 -8.66 -8.26
CA THR A 40 5.01 -7.68 -7.18
C THR A 40 5.36 -8.35 -5.86
N ILE A 41 6.07 -7.63 -5.01
CA ILE A 41 6.43 -8.06 -3.66
C ILE A 41 5.47 -7.42 -2.69
N GLU A 42 4.87 -8.25 -1.85
CA GLU A 42 3.83 -7.87 -0.90
C GLU A 42 4.23 -8.27 0.52
N VAL A 43 3.87 -7.43 1.48
CA VAL A 43 3.94 -7.71 2.91
C VAL A 43 2.52 -7.94 3.42
N ALA A 44 2.32 -9.08 4.07
CA ALA A 44 1.15 -9.35 4.89
C ALA A 44 1.54 -9.23 6.37
N MET A 45 0.92 -8.30 7.09
CA MET A 45 1.10 -8.15 8.54
C MET A 45 -0.19 -8.47 9.27
N ARG A 46 -0.17 -9.46 10.15
CA ARG A 46 -1.30 -9.76 11.03
C ARG A 46 -1.19 -8.93 12.29
N LEU A 47 -2.13 -8.04 12.50
CA LEU A 47 -2.20 -7.20 13.68
C LEU A 47 -3.11 -7.81 14.76
N GLY A 48 -2.85 -7.48 16.01
CA GLY A 48 -3.65 -7.82 17.18
C GLY A 48 -4.74 -6.79 17.49
N VAL A 49 -5.32 -6.17 16.45
CA VAL A 49 -6.41 -5.19 16.57
C VAL A 49 -7.74 -5.81 16.16
N ASP A 50 -8.83 -5.34 16.75
CA ASP A 50 -10.18 -5.71 16.32
C ASP A 50 -10.76 -4.62 15.39
N PRO A 51 -10.80 -4.85 14.07
CA PRO A 51 -11.27 -3.87 13.08
C PRO A 51 -12.78 -3.59 13.17
N ARG A 52 -13.54 -4.32 14.01
CA ARG A 52 -14.94 -4.01 14.30
C ARG A 52 -15.09 -2.77 15.18
N HIS A 53 -14.07 -2.48 15.99
CA HIS A 53 -14.02 -1.33 16.87
C HIS A 53 -13.35 -0.15 16.15
N ALA A 54 -14.07 0.98 16.02
CA ALA A 54 -13.62 2.13 15.23
C ALA A 54 -12.31 2.76 15.73
N ASP A 55 -12.03 2.66 17.03
CA ASP A 55 -10.81 3.13 17.69
C ASP A 55 -9.58 2.24 17.43
N GLN A 56 -9.79 1.01 16.97
CA GLN A 56 -8.73 0.04 16.66
C GLN A 56 -8.47 -0.12 15.16
N VAL A 57 -9.17 0.62 14.30
CA VAL A 57 -8.94 0.58 12.86
C VAL A 57 -7.65 1.33 12.52
N VAL A 58 -6.58 0.57 12.24
CA VAL A 58 -5.33 1.13 11.74
C VAL A 58 -5.48 1.48 10.26
N ARG A 59 -5.28 2.76 9.96
CA ARG A 59 -5.25 3.31 8.60
C ARG A 59 -4.16 4.37 8.57
N GLY A 60 -3.34 4.34 7.53
CA GLY A 60 -2.23 5.26 7.40
C GLY A 60 -1.74 5.38 5.97
N THR A 61 -0.78 6.26 5.81
CA THR A 61 0.01 6.34 4.57
C THR A 61 1.48 6.17 4.91
N VAL A 62 2.21 5.52 4.02
CA VAL A 62 3.66 5.40 4.09
C VAL A 62 4.25 5.86 2.77
N SER A 63 5.33 6.63 2.85
CA SER A 63 6.14 6.96 1.69
C SER A 63 7.28 5.96 1.61
N LEU A 64 7.28 5.11 0.58
CA LEU A 64 8.38 4.17 0.37
C LEU A 64 9.59 4.90 -0.23
N PRO A 65 10.81 4.75 0.33
CA PRO A 65 11.99 5.45 -0.15
C PRO A 65 12.35 5.11 -1.60
N HIS A 66 12.10 3.87 -2.03
CA HIS A 66 12.38 3.41 -3.40
C HIS A 66 11.12 3.31 -4.28
N GLY A 67 9.98 3.79 -3.78
CA GLY A 67 8.68 3.67 -4.44
C GLY A 67 8.21 2.22 -4.62
N THR A 68 7.14 2.04 -5.41
CA THR A 68 6.51 0.73 -5.66
C THR A 68 6.91 0.09 -6.99
N GLY A 69 7.59 0.83 -7.86
CA GLY A 69 7.94 0.37 -9.22
C GLY A 69 6.76 0.26 -10.18
N LYS A 70 5.58 0.78 -9.81
CA LYS A 70 4.41 0.92 -10.70
C LYS A 70 4.23 2.40 -11.05
N THR A 71 4.04 2.69 -12.34
CA THR A 71 3.60 4.01 -12.78
C THR A 71 2.15 4.22 -12.33
N VAL A 72 1.95 5.07 -11.33
CA VAL A 72 0.63 5.39 -10.78
C VAL A 72 0.02 6.51 -11.62
N ARG A 73 -1.19 6.26 -12.16
CA ARG A 73 -1.96 7.29 -12.85
C ARG A 73 -2.77 8.10 -11.84
N VAL A 74 -2.49 9.40 -11.78
CA VAL A 74 -3.10 10.31 -10.80
C VAL A 74 -4.14 11.20 -11.49
N LEU A 75 -5.38 11.12 -11.00
CA LEU A 75 -6.46 12.03 -11.35
C LEU A 75 -6.60 13.10 -10.27
N VAL A 76 -6.54 14.36 -10.66
CA VAL A 76 -6.80 15.50 -9.78
C VAL A 76 -8.17 16.08 -10.09
N LEU A 77 -9.03 16.10 -9.08
CA LEU A 77 -10.32 16.79 -9.10
C LEU A 77 -10.17 18.13 -8.37
N CYS A 78 -10.10 19.22 -9.13
CA CYS A 78 -9.96 20.57 -8.58
C CYS A 78 -10.66 21.58 -9.50
N LYS A 79 -11.03 22.73 -8.93
CA LYS A 79 -11.52 23.87 -9.74
C LYS A 79 -10.37 24.53 -10.51
N THR A 80 -10.73 25.28 -11.56
CA THR A 80 -9.82 25.91 -12.55
C THR A 80 -8.59 26.61 -11.97
N VAL A 81 -8.68 27.18 -10.77
CA VAL A 81 -7.57 27.89 -10.10
C VAL A 81 -6.37 26.99 -9.79
N LYS A 82 -6.59 25.69 -9.52
CA LYS A 82 -5.56 24.74 -9.09
C LYS A 82 -5.13 23.75 -10.19
N GLU A 83 -5.71 23.87 -11.38
CA GLU A 83 -5.44 22.95 -12.48
C GLU A 83 -4.00 23.07 -13.01
N ALA A 84 -3.49 24.30 -13.11
CA ALA A 84 -2.12 24.54 -13.58
C ALA A 84 -1.09 23.88 -12.64
N GLU A 85 -1.24 24.08 -11.33
CA GLU A 85 -0.37 23.49 -10.31
C GLU A 85 -0.36 21.95 -10.38
N ALA A 86 -1.53 21.34 -10.55
CA ALA A 86 -1.66 19.89 -10.69
C ALA A 86 -0.98 19.35 -11.95
N ARG A 87 -1.12 20.07 -13.07
CA ARG A 87 -0.52 19.69 -14.35
C ARG A 87 1.00 19.81 -14.31
N ASP A 88 1.51 20.90 -13.72
CA ASP A 88 2.95 21.14 -13.56
C ASP A 88 3.60 20.14 -12.59
N ALA A 89 2.84 19.65 -11.59
CA ALA A 89 3.27 18.57 -10.71
C ALA A 89 3.27 17.18 -11.39
N GLY A 90 2.77 17.09 -12.62
CA GLY A 90 2.77 15.89 -13.44
C GLY A 90 1.55 15.01 -13.26
N ALA A 91 0.39 15.55 -12.87
CA ALA A 91 -0.85 14.77 -12.87
C ALA A 91 -1.23 14.32 -14.29
N ASP A 92 -1.71 13.08 -14.43
CA ASP A 92 -2.04 12.49 -15.74
C ASP A 92 -3.38 13.04 -16.26
N HIS A 93 -4.32 13.28 -15.35
CA HIS A 93 -5.62 13.86 -15.64
C HIS A 93 -5.97 14.92 -14.60
N VAL A 94 -6.47 16.07 -15.07
CA VAL A 94 -6.83 17.21 -14.23
C VAL A 94 -8.14 17.79 -14.76
N GLY A 95 -9.13 17.98 -13.89
CA GLY A 95 -10.36 18.70 -14.20
C GLY A 95 -11.46 18.42 -13.18
N PHE A 96 -12.66 18.96 -13.41
CA PHE A 96 -13.78 18.83 -12.45
C PHE A 96 -15.01 18.16 -13.07
N ASP A 97 -15.91 18.94 -13.69
CA ASP A 97 -17.24 18.47 -14.14
C ASP A 97 -17.19 17.35 -15.19
N ASP A 98 -16.25 17.44 -16.14
CA ASP A 98 -16.12 16.47 -17.22
C ASP A 98 -15.68 15.10 -16.70
N PHE A 99 -14.77 15.08 -15.72
CA PHE A 99 -14.30 13.83 -15.12
C PHE A 99 -15.34 13.23 -14.18
N ILE A 100 -16.15 14.04 -13.48
CA ILE A 100 -17.26 13.54 -12.67
C ILE A 100 -18.29 12.80 -13.54
N LYS A 101 -18.64 13.36 -14.72
CA LYS A 101 -19.54 12.70 -15.68
C LYS A 101 -18.93 11.40 -16.20
N LYS A 102 -17.68 11.43 -16.66
CA LYS A 102 -16.96 10.23 -17.14
C LYS A 102 -16.89 9.12 -16.09
N ILE A 103 -16.64 9.46 -14.82
CA ILE A 103 -16.60 8.47 -13.73
C ILE A 103 -17.98 7.83 -13.52
N ASN A 104 -19.07 8.62 -13.61
CA ASN A 104 -20.43 8.09 -13.56
C ASN A 104 -20.75 7.18 -14.75
N GLU A 105 -20.20 7.47 -15.92
CA GLU A 105 -20.32 6.64 -17.13
C GLU A 105 -19.42 5.38 -17.09
N GLY A 106 -18.59 5.23 -16.06
CA GLY A 106 -17.78 4.04 -15.83
C GLY A 106 -16.32 4.15 -16.29
N TRP A 107 -15.79 5.36 -16.45
CA TRP A 107 -14.37 5.58 -16.74
C TRP A 107 -13.50 5.48 -15.48
N PHE A 108 -12.49 4.59 -15.52
CA PHE A 108 -11.60 4.29 -14.39
C PHE A 108 -10.14 4.11 -14.81
N GLU A 109 -9.64 4.93 -15.73
CA GLU A 109 -8.25 4.83 -16.20
C GLU A 109 -7.24 5.54 -15.27
N PHE A 110 -7.52 5.55 -13.97
CA PHE A 110 -6.67 6.15 -12.93
C PHE A 110 -6.54 5.21 -11.73
N ASP A 111 -5.45 5.35 -10.99
CA ASP A 111 -5.14 4.53 -9.82
C ASP A 111 -5.35 5.30 -8.50
N VAL A 112 -5.18 6.62 -8.50
CA VAL A 112 -5.34 7.48 -7.32
C VAL A 112 -6.09 8.75 -7.69
N VAL A 113 -7.04 9.15 -6.84
CA VAL A 113 -7.76 10.43 -6.95
C VAL A 113 -7.30 11.37 -5.85
N ILE A 114 -6.90 12.57 -6.23
CA ILE A 114 -6.62 13.69 -5.32
C ILE A 114 -7.71 14.73 -5.53
N ALA A 115 -8.29 15.24 -4.45
CA ALA A 115 -9.38 16.21 -4.53
C ALA A 115 -9.11 17.43 -3.65
N THR A 116 -9.57 18.59 -4.07
CA THR A 116 -9.60 19.77 -3.20
C THR A 116 -10.82 19.73 -2.27
N PRO A 117 -10.75 20.24 -1.02
CA PRO A 117 -11.86 20.15 -0.07
C PRO A 117 -13.19 20.77 -0.56
N ASP A 118 -13.11 21.76 -1.45
CA ASP A 118 -14.25 22.49 -2.00
C ASP A 118 -15.05 21.71 -3.05
N VAL A 119 -14.48 20.64 -3.61
CA VAL A 119 -15.15 19.75 -4.58
C VAL A 119 -15.70 18.48 -3.95
N MET A 120 -15.39 18.23 -2.67
CA MET A 120 -15.76 17.00 -1.97
C MET A 120 -17.27 16.77 -1.84
N GLY A 121 -18.08 17.83 -1.84
CA GLY A 121 -19.54 17.72 -1.81
C GLY A 121 -20.12 16.97 -3.02
N GLU A 122 -19.49 17.12 -4.18
CA GLU A 122 -19.90 16.43 -5.41
C GLU A 122 -19.22 15.08 -5.56
N VAL A 123 -17.92 14.99 -5.23
CA VAL A 123 -17.18 13.72 -5.21
C VAL A 123 -17.80 12.72 -4.22
N GLY A 124 -18.41 13.20 -3.13
CA GLY A 124 -19.17 12.37 -2.19
C GLY A 124 -20.34 11.62 -2.84
N LYS A 125 -20.98 12.18 -3.87
CA LYS A 125 -22.06 11.52 -4.62
C LYS A 125 -21.53 10.31 -5.41
N LEU A 126 -20.28 10.36 -5.86
CA LEU A 126 -19.57 9.25 -6.51
C LEU A 126 -19.14 8.14 -5.54
N GLY A 127 -19.39 8.30 -4.24
CA GLY A 127 -19.00 7.32 -3.21
C GLY A 127 -19.54 5.92 -3.44
N LYS A 128 -20.71 5.76 -4.10
CA LYS A 128 -21.25 4.44 -4.48
C LYS A 128 -20.36 3.69 -5.47
N VAL A 129 -19.66 4.43 -6.33
CA VAL A 129 -18.82 3.90 -7.41
C VAL A 129 -17.36 3.81 -6.98
N LEU A 130 -16.83 4.88 -6.38
CA LEU A 130 -15.43 4.96 -5.95
C LEU A 130 -15.17 4.23 -4.63
N GLY A 131 -16.18 4.12 -3.76
CA GLY A 131 -16.06 3.50 -2.43
C GLY A 131 -15.68 2.02 -2.47
N PRO A 132 -16.43 1.15 -3.20
CA PRO A 132 -16.10 -0.27 -3.32
C PRO A 132 -14.73 -0.54 -3.93
N ARG A 133 -14.23 0.39 -4.76
CA ARG A 133 -12.91 0.29 -5.42
C ARG A 133 -11.76 0.87 -4.59
N GLY A 134 -12.05 1.51 -3.45
CA GLY A 134 -11.02 2.14 -2.61
C GLY A 134 -10.37 3.37 -3.22
N LEU A 135 -10.94 3.94 -4.29
CA LEU A 135 -10.42 5.11 -5.02
C LEU A 135 -10.92 6.44 -4.44
N MET A 136 -11.70 6.39 -3.36
CA MET A 136 -12.32 7.57 -2.77
C MET A 136 -11.27 8.42 -2.02
N PRO A 137 -11.11 9.72 -2.36
CA PRO A 137 -10.23 10.63 -1.62
C PRO A 137 -10.64 10.73 -0.16
N ASN A 138 -9.64 10.82 0.73
CA ASN A 138 -9.87 10.89 2.15
C ASN A 138 -8.89 11.85 2.83
N PRO A 139 -9.37 12.78 3.68
CA PRO A 139 -8.51 13.69 4.44
C PRO A 139 -7.44 12.98 5.28
N LYS A 140 -7.75 11.83 5.89
CA LYS A 140 -6.76 11.09 6.70
C LYS A 140 -5.60 10.52 5.88
N SER A 141 -5.83 10.30 4.59
CA SER A 141 -4.80 9.82 3.67
C SER A 141 -3.98 10.96 3.07
N GLY A 142 -4.33 12.22 3.36
CA GLY A 142 -3.71 13.39 2.75
C GLY A 142 -4.04 13.55 1.25
N THR A 143 -4.99 12.79 0.71
CA THR A 143 -5.46 12.92 -0.68
C THR A 143 -6.53 13.99 -0.85
N VAL A 144 -6.93 14.63 0.25
CA VAL A 144 -7.76 15.83 0.26
C VAL A 144 -6.96 16.99 0.84
N THR A 145 -6.49 17.88 -0.03
CA THR A 145 -5.63 19.01 0.35
C THR A 145 -5.77 20.18 -0.64
N PHE A 146 -5.40 21.38 -0.20
CA PHE A 146 -5.26 22.55 -1.09
C PHE A 146 -3.88 22.61 -1.77
N ASP A 147 -2.91 21.85 -1.26
CA ASP A 147 -1.58 21.68 -1.86
C ASP A 147 -1.58 20.45 -2.77
N VAL A 148 -2.10 20.66 -3.97
CA VAL A 148 -2.31 19.60 -4.94
C VAL A 148 -0.97 19.20 -5.55
N GLY A 149 -0.08 20.17 -5.78
CA GLY A 149 1.23 19.92 -6.37
C GLY A 149 2.09 19.01 -5.51
N GLN A 150 2.14 19.24 -4.19
CA GLN A 150 2.86 18.36 -3.28
C GLN A 150 2.21 16.98 -3.21
N ALA A 151 0.89 16.90 -3.10
CA ALA A 151 0.20 15.61 -3.02
C ALA A 151 0.42 14.74 -4.27
N VAL A 152 0.41 15.34 -5.47
CA VAL A 152 0.70 14.62 -6.72
C VAL A 152 2.13 14.08 -6.72
N LYS A 153 3.11 14.91 -6.31
CA LYS A 153 4.52 14.48 -6.22
C LYS A 153 4.72 13.35 -5.22
N GLU A 154 4.09 13.42 -4.05
CA GLU A 154 4.17 12.37 -3.03
C GLU A 154 3.56 11.05 -3.52
N VAL A 155 2.40 11.10 -4.16
CA VAL A 155 1.74 9.91 -4.72
C VAL A 155 2.61 9.30 -5.84
N LYS A 156 3.18 10.12 -6.72
CA LYS A 156 4.11 9.64 -7.76
C LYS A 156 5.44 9.14 -7.21
N ALA A 157 5.90 9.65 -6.06
CA ALA A 157 7.06 9.15 -5.35
C ALA A 157 6.82 7.79 -4.67
N GLY A 158 5.59 7.27 -4.70
CA GLY A 158 5.26 5.96 -4.13
C GLY A 158 4.71 6.02 -2.72
N LYS A 159 3.98 7.09 -2.37
CA LYS A 159 3.13 7.11 -1.18
C LYS A 159 1.98 6.12 -1.34
N ILE A 160 1.86 5.20 -0.40
CA ILE A 160 0.84 4.14 -0.40
C ILE A 160 -0.09 4.35 0.78
N GLU A 161 -1.37 4.17 0.53
CA GLU A 161 -2.36 4.07 1.58
C GLU A 161 -2.58 2.60 1.97
N PHE A 162 -2.63 2.34 3.28
CA PHE A 162 -2.98 1.03 3.81
C PHE A 162 -4.09 1.13 4.84
N ARG A 163 -4.92 0.08 4.87
CA ARG A 163 -6.04 -0.06 5.80
C ARG A 163 -6.15 -1.51 6.22
N VAL A 164 -6.39 -1.74 7.51
CA VAL A 164 -6.65 -3.07 8.05
C VAL A 164 -7.93 -3.65 7.47
N ASP A 165 -7.88 -4.91 7.06
CA ASP A 165 -9.04 -5.66 6.59
C ASP A 165 -9.99 -6.04 7.74
N LYS A 166 -11.05 -6.80 7.46
CA LYS A 166 -11.98 -7.26 8.51
C LYS A 166 -11.37 -8.34 9.42
N SER A 167 -10.24 -8.92 9.04
CA SER A 167 -9.55 -10.02 9.72
C SER A 167 -8.39 -9.53 10.61
N GLY A 168 -8.08 -8.24 10.60
CA GLY A 168 -6.94 -7.67 11.31
C GLY A 168 -5.62 -7.77 10.54
N ILE A 169 -5.65 -7.97 9.23
CA ILE A 169 -4.49 -8.13 8.35
C ILE A 169 -4.30 -6.87 7.50
N LEU A 170 -3.05 -6.41 7.42
CA LEU A 170 -2.59 -5.41 6.47
C LEU A 170 -1.92 -6.08 5.29
N HIS A 171 -2.29 -5.67 4.09
CA HIS A 171 -1.67 -6.08 2.83
C HIS A 171 -1.13 -4.85 2.12
N VAL A 172 0.18 -4.83 1.86
CA VAL A 172 0.83 -3.70 1.19
C VAL A 172 1.88 -4.18 0.20
N ASN A 173 1.91 -3.53 -0.97
CA ASN A 173 2.89 -3.80 -2.01
C ASN A 173 4.12 -2.94 -1.74
N ILE A 174 5.27 -3.57 -1.50
CA ILE A 174 6.51 -2.87 -1.14
C ILE A 174 7.49 -2.71 -2.29
N GLY A 175 7.21 -3.32 -3.44
CA GLY A 175 8.06 -3.17 -4.62
C GLY A 175 7.86 -4.26 -5.66
N LYS A 176 8.86 -4.40 -6.52
CA LYS A 176 8.92 -5.35 -7.63
C LYS A 176 10.09 -6.31 -7.44
N ALA A 177 10.00 -7.52 -7.99
CA ALA A 177 11.10 -8.50 -7.99
C ALA A 177 12.38 -7.98 -8.67
N SER A 178 12.24 -7.00 -9.57
CA SER A 178 13.38 -6.32 -10.20
C SER A 178 14.20 -5.42 -9.26
N PHE A 179 13.70 -5.07 -8.08
CA PHE A 179 14.43 -4.20 -7.14
C PHE A 179 15.62 -4.95 -6.53
N SER A 180 16.61 -4.22 -6.04
CA SER A 180 17.70 -4.82 -5.27
C SER A 180 17.20 -5.33 -3.92
N GLU A 181 17.93 -6.27 -3.31
CA GLU A 181 17.58 -6.80 -1.99
C GLU A 181 17.54 -5.69 -0.94
N GLN A 182 18.50 -4.75 -1.01
CA GLN A 182 18.55 -3.58 -0.14
C GLN A 182 17.32 -2.69 -0.28
N GLN A 183 16.89 -2.40 -1.51
CA GLN A 183 15.71 -1.56 -1.76
C GLN A 183 14.43 -2.18 -1.18
N ILE A 184 14.28 -3.50 -1.31
CA ILE A 184 13.12 -4.23 -0.78
C ILE A 184 13.16 -4.23 0.75
N ALA A 185 14.33 -4.48 1.36
CA ALA A 185 14.49 -4.47 2.80
C ALA A 185 14.22 -3.08 3.40
N GLU A 186 14.73 -2.01 2.79
CA GLU A 186 14.48 -0.63 3.25
C GLU A 186 13.00 -0.23 3.13
N ASN A 187 12.34 -0.59 2.02
CA ASN A 187 10.90 -0.37 1.86
C ASN A 187 10.08 -1.14 2.91
N ALA A 188 10.43 -2.40 3.18
CA ALA A 188 9.78 -3.22 4.20
C ALA A 188 9.98 -2.64 5.60
N ARG A 189 11.22 -2.23 5.94
CA ARG A 189 11.56 -1.63 7.23
C ARG A 189 10.76 -0.33 7.46
N MET A 190 10.73 0.57 6.48
CA MET A 190 9.96 1.81 6.54
C MET A 190 8.46 1.56 6.76
N PHE A 191 7.90 0.56 6.07
CA PHE A 191 6.51 0.16 6.24
C PHE A 191 6.23 -0.36 7.66
N ILE A 192 7.05 -1.30 8.15
CA ILE A 192 6.88 -1.90 9.47
C ILE A 192 7.00 -0.82 10.56
N GLU A 193 8.01 0.06 10.47
CA GLU A 193 8.20 1.17 11.41
C GLU A 193 6.97 2.09 11.45
N THR A 194 6.44 2.45 10.27
CA THR A 194 5.25 3.30 10.16
C THR A 194 4.03 2.64 10.81
N VAL A 195 3.82 1.33 10.60
CA VAL A 195 2.71 0.58 11.19
C VAL A 195 2.84 0.51 12.71
N VAL A 196 4.04 0.32 13.23
CA VAL A 196 4.33 0.29 14.68
C VAL A 196 4.06 1.65 15.31
N ARG A 197 4.45 2.74 14.64
CA ARG A 197 4.19 4.12 15.09
C ARG A 197 2.69 4.42 15.15
N LEU A 198 1.90 3.84 14.26
CA LEU A 198 0.44 4.00 14.20
C LEU A 198 -0.31 3.08 15.18
N LYS A 199 0.38 2.44 16.14
CA LYS A 199 -0.25 1.59 17.14
C LYS A 199 -1.33 2.37 17.93
N PRO A 200 -2.60 1.93 17.89
CA PRO A 200 -3.65 2.54 18.71
C PRO A 200 -3.40 2.29 20.20
N ALA A 201 -3.64 3.31 21.04
CA ALA A 201 -3.53 3.20 22.49
C ALA A 201 -4.51 2.16 23.09
N SER A 202 -5.62 1.88 22.41
CA SER A 202 -6.61 0.89 22.83
C SER A 202 -6.24 -0.55 22.49
N SER A 203 -5.18 -0.79 21.71
CA SER A 203 -4.70 -2.13 21.38
C SER A 203 -4.03 -2.78 22.59
N LYS A 204 -4.66 -3.84 23.12
CA LYS A 204 -4.14 -4.65 24.23
C LYS A 204 -3.39 -5.88 23.71
N GLY A 205 -2.29 -6.24 24.38
CA GLY A 205 -1.48 -7.41 24.03
C GLY A 205 -0.50 -7.17 22.89
N GLN A 206 -0.16 -8.24 22.16
CA GLN A 206 0.81 -8.19 21.06
C GLN A 206 0.19 -7.52 19.83
N TYR A 207 0.71 -6.34 19.48
CA TYR A 207 0.22 -5.52 18.37
C TYR A 207 0.52 -6.13 16.99
N VAL A 208 1.73 -6.65 16.78
CA VAL A 208 2.11 -7.36 15.55
C VAL A 208 2.24 -8.84 15.88
N ARG A 209 1.36 -9.68 15.31
CA ARG A 209 1.34 -11.14 15.57
C ARG A 209 2.25 -11.91 14.63
N SER A 210 2.26 -11.54 13.35
CA SER A 210 3.10 -12.18 12.35
C SER A 210 3.33 -11.24 11.18
N ILE A 211 4.51 -11.33 10.56
CA ILE A 211 4.87 -10.64 9.33
C ILE A 211 5.25 -11.69 8.31
N THR A 212 4.74 -11.58 7.09
CA THR A 212 5.04 -12.53 6.02
C THR A 212 5.28 -11.76 4.73
N LEU A 213 6.40 -12.04 4.08
CA LEU A 213 6.69 -11.55 2.74
C LEU A 213 6.27 -12.57 1.71
N SER A 214 5.68 -12.13 0.61
CA SER A 214 5.36 -13.00 -0.52
C SER A 214 5.52 -12.26 -1.82
N SER A 215 5.93 -12.99 -2.86
CA SER A 215 5.76 -12.50 -4.23
C SER A 215 4.40 -12.95 -4.77
N THR A 216 3.90 -12.26 -5.81
CA THR A 216 2.57 -12.54 -6.41
C THR A 216 2.32 -14.03 -6.70
N MET A 217 3.35 -14.77 -7.10
CA MET A 217 3.22 -16.18 -7.48
C MET A 217 4.11 -17.13 -6.64
N GLY A 218 4.69 -16.62 -5.55
CA GLY A 218 5.61 -17.33 -4.68
C GLY A 218 4.97 -17.78 -3.35
N PRO A 219 5.65 -18.65 -2.59
CA PRO A 219 5.23 -18.98 -1.24
C PRO A 219 5.39 -17.78 -0.30
N GLY A 220 4.65 -17.79 0.82
CA GLY A 220 4.85 -16.83 1.90
C GLY A 220 6.07 -17.21 2.75
N ILE A 221 6.93 -16.23 3.02
CA ILE A 221 8.14 -16.35 3.81
C ILE A 221 7.90 -15.58 5.13
N PRO A 222 7.72 -16.28 6.27
CA PRO A 222 7.52 -15.63 7.54
C PRO A 222 8.81 -14.96 8.04
N ILE A 223 8.69 -13.74 8.55
CA ILE A 223 9.77 -13.00 9.19
C ILE A 223 9.62 -13.09 10.70
N ASP A 224 10.73 -13.17 11.42
CA ASP A 224 10.75 -13.03 12.88
C ASP A 224 10.30 -11.62 13.27
N SER A 225 9.05 -11.53 13.71
CA SER A 225 8.44 -10.28 14.12
C SER A 225 9.04 -9.73 15.42
N ASN A 226 9.58 -10.58 16.30
CA ASN A 226 10.18 -10.13 17.56
C ASN A 226 11.56 -9.53 17.32
N ALA A 227 12.39 -10.15 16.48
CA ALA A 227 13.68 -9.62 16.08
C ALA A 227 13.52 -8.25 15.40
N MET A 228 12.61 -8.14 14.44
CA MET A 228 12.31 -6.88 13.76
C MET A 228 11.81 -5.79 14.71
N MET A 229 10.95 -6.13 15.67
CA MET A 229 10.46 -5.18 16.66
C MET A 229 11.53 -4.79 17.70
N GLY A 230 12.56 -5.62 17.90
CA GLY A 230 13.71 -5.32 18.74
C GLY A 230 14.64 -4.28 18.10
N GLU A 231 14.90 -4.42 16.80
CA GLU A 231 15.72 -3.47 16.03
C GLU A 231 15.09 -2.08 15.93
N LEU A 232 13.75 -2.00 15.89
CA LEU A 232 12.99 -0.75 15.80
C LEU A 232 12.85 0.01 17.12
N LYS A 233 13.25 -0.59 18.26
CA LYS A 233 13.12 0.01 19.60
C LYS A 233 14.36 0.79 20.06
N VAL A 234 15.35 0.97 19.19
CA VAL A 234 16.55 1.76 19.44
C VAL A 234 16.36 3.19 18.93
#